data_AF-A0A938JC95-F1
#
_entry.id   AF-A0A938JC95-F1
#
_cell.length_a   1.000
_cell.length_b   1.000
_cell.length_c   1.000
_cell.angle_alpha   90.00
_cell.angle_beta   90.00
_cell.angle_gamma   90.00
#
_symmetry.space_group_name_H-M   'P 1'
#
loop_
_entity.id
_entity.type
_entity.pdbx_description
1 polymer ?
#
loop_
_entity_poly.entity_id
_entity_poly.type
_entity_poly.pdbx_seq_one_letter_code
_entity_poly.pdbx_strand_id
1 'polypeptide(L)'
;MPMRLRRSLRALTLLAVGGCLVGGVAGAAEREDRGERSVAWQGLLGSRPAAQLTGRFIIVFNAPSLADRVKTAGGRASEKDQKRWTAAAEAAQDRLLARLAADGAGLAPEHRYVRVLNAIAAALDPRVLPVLEKRRFVAGVYPVRAAYPAAVSREGLPVDLDDQPRIAIPGKRGRDVEVALLDTGVDLTHPYLVDRLLPGIDVVDPGGDASARQNPTERGRAERHGTEMAGIAVGSGGPDGLRGIAPRASLRPIRIAGWQPDGAGGVSVYARTDQLIAGLEAAVDPN
;
A
#
# COMPACT_ATOMS: atom_id res chain seq x y z
N MET A 1 15.03 -29.79 55.16
CA MET A 1 14.16 -30.09 56.32
C MET A 1 15.05 -30.39 57.52
N PRO A 2 14.57 -30.22 58.78
CA PRO A 2 13.34 -29.56 59.25
C PRO A 2 13.67 -28.06 59.54
N MET A 3 13.18 -27.27 60.52
CA MET A 3 11.85 -27.04 61.16
C MET A 3 11.77 -25.51 61.46
N ARG A 4 10.61 -24.82 61.44
CA ARG A 4 9.68 -24.46 62.56
C ARG A 4 10.37 -24.18 63.93
N LEU A 5 9.96 -23.21 64.76
CA LEU A 5 8.61 -22.64 64.96
C LEU A 5 8.58 -21.20 65.56
N ARG A 6 7.46 -20.50 65.32
CA ARG A 6 6.95 -19.22 65.86
C ARG A 6 7.35 -18.76 67.29
N ARG A 7 7.45 -17.42 67.46
CA ARG A 7 6.84 -16.53 68.51
C ARG A 7 6.97 -15.08 67.99
N SER A 8 6.00 -14.18 67.86
CA SER A 8 4.74 -13.80 68.55
C SER A 8 4.91 -12.87 69.76
N LEU A 9 4.58 -11.57 69.61
CA LEU A 9 3.95 -10.69 70.62
C LEU A 9 3.48 -9.35 69.98
N ARG A 10 2.75 -8.52 70.75
CA ARG A 10 2.00 -7.32 70.27
C ARG A 10 2.33 -6.06 71.09
N ALA A 11 2.44 -4.92 70.43
CA ALA A 11 2.12 -3.55 70.90
C ALA A 11 1.92 -2.67 69.64
N LEU A 12 0.87 -1.88 69.39
CA LEU A 12 -0.23 -1.29 70.17
C LEU A 12 0.08 0.07 70.83
N THR A 13 -0.18 1.12 70.06
CA THR A 13 -0.53 2.50 70.50
C THR A 13 -1.52 3.11 69.49
N LEU A 14 -2.19 4.21 69.86
CA LEU A 14 -3.47 4.66 69.27
C LEU A 14 -3.55 6.20 69.16
N LEU A 15 -4.59 6.70 68.46
CA LEU A 15 -5.07 8.10 68.39
C LEU A 15 -4.17 9.10 67.61
N ALA A 16 -4.69 10.20 67.02
CA ALA A 16 -6.05 10.76 66.93
C ALA A 16 -6.28 11.43 65.54
N VAL A 17 -7.42 11.31 64.84
CA VAL A 17 -8.73 12.03 64.94
C VAL A 17 -8.85 13.31 64.07
N GLY A 18 -10.00 13.44 63.37
CA GLY A 18 -10.42 14.56 62.50
C GLY A 18 -10.60 14.10 61.04
N GLY A 19 -11.76 14.17 60.37
CA GLY A 19 -13.01 14.91 60.61
C GLY A 19 -13.09 16.11 59.65
N CYS A 20 -14.08 16.30 58.77
CA CYS A 20 -15.47 15.81 58.77
C CYS A 20 -16.09 15.74 57.34
N LEU A 21 -17.07 14.82 57.15
CA LEU A 21 -18.44 14.97 56.58
C LEU A 21 -18.66 15.67 55.19
N VAL A 22 -19.72 15.43 54.37
CA VAL A 22 -21.05 14.81 54.55
C VAL A 22 -21.50 14.02 53.27
N GLY A 23 -22.20 12.88 53.44
CA GLY A 23 -23.26 12.36 52.53
C GLY A 23 -22.86 11.59 51.25
N GLY A 24 -23.57 10.54 50.76
CA GLY A 24 -24.75 9.81 51.28
C GLY A 24 -26.05 10.07 50.50
N VAL A 25 -26.97 9.11 50.24
CA VAL A 25 -27.07 7.66 50.54
C VAL A 25 -28.05 6.96 49.54
N ALA A 26 -27.74 5.71 49.15
CA ALA A 26 -28.62 4.64 48.60
C ALA A 26 -29.42 4.83 47.26
N GLY A 27 -29.82 3.69 46.70
CA GLY A 27 -30.65 3.52 45.49
C GLY A 27 -30.25 2.23 44.74
N ALA A 28 -31.17 1.28 44.53
CA ALA A 28 -30.85 -0.05 43.99
C ALA A 28 -31.84 -0.53 42.92
N ALA A 29 -31.36 -1.41 42.01
CA ALA A 29 -32.06 -2.03 40.88
C ALA A 29 -32.61 -1.03 39.83
N GLU A 30 -32.31 -1.16 38.54
CA GLU A 30 -32.69 -2.29 37.68
C GLU A 30 -31.60 -2.72 36.67
N ARG A 31 -31.95 -3.65 35.78
CA ARG A 31 -31.08 -4.28 34.77
C ARG A 31 -31.79 -4.28 33.42
N GLU A 32 -31.03 -4.47 32.33
CA GLU A 32 -31.48 -4.38 30.92
C GLU A 32 -31.73 -2.92 30.47
N ASP A 33 -31.51 -2.51 29.21
CA ASP A 33 -30.89 -3.21 28.07
C ASP A 33 -29.74 -2.36 27.48
N ARG A 34 -28.64 -3.04 27.11
CA ARG A 34 -27.62 -2.54 26.17
C ARG A 34 -27.15 -3.70 25.29
N GLY A 35 -28.04 -4.09 24.37
CA GLY A 35 -27.86 -5.22 23.45
C GLY A 35 -26.47 -5.30 22.82
N GLU A 36 -25.93 -6.51 22.86
CA GLU A 36 -24.57 -6.85 22.44
C GLU A 36 -24.33 -6.53 20.96
N ARG A 37 -23.45 -5.55 20.68
CA ARG A 37 -22.93 -5.31 19.32
C ARG A 37 -21.41 -5.39 19.27
N SER A 38 -20.95 -6.64 19.34
CA SER A 38 -19.69 -7.13 18.74
C SER A 38 -18.43 -6.30 18.99
N VAL A 39 -17.83 -6.46 20.18
CA VAL A 39 -16.44 -6.04 20.47
C VAL A 39 -15.41 -6.81 19.59
N ALA A 40 -15.83 -7.90 18.94
CA ALA A 40 -15.02 -8.80 18.12
C ALA A 40 -14.18 -8.14 17.00
N TRP A 41 -14.61 -7.01 16.44
CA TRP A 41 -13.94 -6.41 15.27
C TRP A 41 -12.74 -5.51 15.60
N GLN A 42 -12.68 -4.93 16.80
CA GLN A 42 -11.59 -4.01 17.18
C GLN A 42 -10.32 -4.75 17.66
N GLY A 43 -10.43 -6.03 18.02
CA GLY A 43 -9.28 -6.88 18.33
C GLY A 43 -8.56 -7.42 17.08
N LEU A 44 -9.31 -7.68 16.00
CA LEU A 44 -8.77 -8.25 14.76
C LEU A 44 -8.02 -7.22 13.90
N LEU A 45 -8.45 -5.96 13.95
CA LEU A 45 -7.82 -4.82 13.28
C LEU A 45 -7.27 -3.85 14.33
N GLY A 46 -6.12 -4.22 14.92
CA GLY A 46 -5.44 -3.42 15.95
C GLY A 46 -5.27 -1.96 15.53
N SER A 47 -5.50 -1.03 16.47
CA SER A 47 -5.73 0.38 16.19
C SER A 47 -4.50 1.14 15.67
N ARG A 48 -4.23 1.01 14.37
CA ARG A 48 -3.32 1.89 13.63
C ARG A 48 -4.08 3.17 13.26
N PRO A 49 -3.65 4.36 13.72
CA PRO A 49 -4.15 5.62 13.17
C PRO A 49 -3.94 5.62 11.66
N ALA A 50 -4.99 5.93 10.89
CA ALA A 50 -4.86 6.03 9.45
C ALA A 50 -3.85 7.13 9.10
N ALA A 51 -2.92 6.84 8.19
CA ALA A 51 -2.08 7.87 7.57
C ALA A 51 -2.97 8.80 6.74
N GLN A 52 -3.56 9.80 7.40
CA GLN A 52 -4.30 10.88 6.77
C GLN A 52 -3.28 11.80 6.07
N LEU A 53 -3.02 11.49 4.81
CA LEU A 53 -2.14 12.27 3.92
C LEU A 53 -2.87 13.54 3.47
N THR A 54 -3.19 14.39 4.45
CA THR A 54 -3.95 15.62 4.29
C THR A 54 -3.30 16.50 3.22
N GLY A 55 -4.13 16.93 2.25
CA GLY A 55 -3.69 17.75 1.13
C GLY A 55 -3.41 16.98 -0.17
N ARG A 56 -3.20 15.65 -0.19
CA ARG A 56 -3.00 14.91 -1.46
C ARG A 56 -4.32 14.41 -2.05
N PHE A 57 -4.53 14.70 -3.33
CA PHE A 57 -5.73 14.28 -4.09
C PHE A 57 -5.38 13.79 -5.50
N ILE A 58 -6.18 12.85 -5.98
CA ILE A 58 -6.24 12.43 -7.39
C ILE A 58 -7.39 13.19 -8.05
N ILE A 59 -7.08 13.97 -9.09
CA ILE A 59 -8.04 14.74 -9.88
C ILE A 59 -8.23 13.99 -11.20
N VAL A 60 -9.42 13.44 -11.44
CA VAL A 60 -9.77 12.70 -12.66
C VAL A 60 -10.44 13.63 -13.65
N PHE A 61 -10.12 13.49 -14.94
CA PHE A 61 -10.65 14.32 -16.02
C PHE A 61 -11.57 13.55 -16.96
N ASN A 62 -12.56 14.24 -17.54
CA ASN A 62 -13.51 13.70 -18.52
C ASN A 62 -12.89 13.51 -19.95
N ALA A 63 -11.58 13.75 -20.11
CA ALA A 63 -10.89 13.58 -21.39
C ALA A 63 -10.34 12.15 -21.53
N PRO A 64 -10.51 11.45 -22.67
CA PRO A 64 -10.25 10.02 -22.75
C PRO A 64 -8.76 9.66 -22.66
N SER A 65 -8.45 8.71 -21.76
CA SER A 65 -7.15 8.04 -21.58
C SER A 65 -6.79 7.12 -22.75
N LEU A 66 -5.62 6.48 -22.70
CA LEU A 66 -5.30 5.36 -23.59
C LEU A 66 -6.30 4.22 -23.43
N ALA A 67 -6.60 3.80 -22.19
CA ALA A 67 -7.52 2.70 -21.91
C ALA A 67 -8.93 2.96 -22.49
N ASP A 68 -9.44 4.19 -22.39
CA ASP A 68 -10.72 4.59 -22.99
C ASP A 68 -10.69 4.47 -24.52
N ARG A 69 -9.57 4.85 -25.16
CA ARG A 69 -9.39 4.79 -26.61
C ARG A 69 -9.22 3.36 -27.10
N VAL A 70 -8.45 2.53 -26.40
CA VAL A 70 -8.31 1.08 -26.63
C VAL A 70 -9.67 0.39 -26.51
N LYS A 71 -10.44 0.69 -25.46
CA LYS A 71 -11.81 0.20 -25.27
C LYS A 71 -12.74 0.62 -26.42
N THR A 72 -12.69 1.89 -26.82
CA THR A 72 -13.47 2.43 -27.95
C THR A 72 -13.08 1.78 -29.28
N ALA A 73 -11.81 1.39 -29.45
CA ALA A 73 -11.30 0.65 -30.60
C ALA A 73 -11.53 -0.87 -30.54
N GLY A 74 -12.42 -1.37 -29.65
CA GLY A 74 -12.75 -2.79 -29.55
C GLY A 74 -11.71 -3.62 -28.79
N GLY A 75 -10.93 -3.01 -27.89
CA GLY A 75 -9.97 -3.70 -27.03
C GLY A 75 -8.62 -4.00 -27.69
N ARG A 76 -8.31 -3.40 -28.84
CA ARG A 76 -7.04 -3.59 -29.57
C ARG A 76 -6.48 -2.26 -30.04
N ALA A 77 -5.15 -2.13 -30.00
CA ALA A 77 -4.42 -0.96 -30.50
C ALA A 77 -2.99 -1.35 -30.87
N SER A 78 -2.48 -0.90 -32.01
CA SER A 78 -1.05 -1.08 -32.32
C SER A 78 -0.19 -0.20 -31.40
N GLU A 79 1.08 -0.53 -31.22
CA GLU A 79 2.04 0.31 -30.50
C GLU A 79 2.03 1.77 -30.98
N LYS A 80 1.93 1.97 -32.31
CA LYS A 80 1.81 3.28 -32.96
C LYS A 80 0.50 4.01 -32.62
N ASP A 81 -0.59 3.29 -32.39
CA ASP A 81 -1.84 3.87 -31.88
C ASP A 81 -1.71 4.24 -30.41
N GLN A 82 -1.11 3.36 -29.60
CA GLN A 82 -0.92 3.59 -28.18
C GLN A 82 -0.06 4.84 -27.94
N LYS A 83 1.12 4.93 -28.56
CA LYS A 83 2.02 6.11 -28.44
C LYS A 83 1.35 7.41 -28.92
N ARG A 84 0.60 7.37 -30.03
CA ARG A 84 -0.18 8.52 -30.53
C ARG A 84 -1.31 8.93 -29.58
N TRP A 85 -1.97 7.97 -28.93
CA TRP A 85 -3.08 8.21 -28.01
C TRP A 85 -2.64 8.67 -26.63
N THR A 86 -1.51 8.19 -26.12
CA THR A 86 -0.85 8.71 -24.91
C THR A 86 -0.47 10.17 -25.10
N ALA A 87 0.28 10.51 -26.16
CA ALA A 87 0.65 11.90 -26.46
C ALA A 87 -0.57 12.83 -26.66
N ALA A 88 -1.67 12.31 -27.23
CA ALA A 88 -2.92 13.05 -27.37
C ALA A 88 -3.71 13.21 -26.05
N ALA A 89 -3.48 12.36 -25.05
CA ALA A 89 -4.04 12.49 -23.71
C ALA A 89 -3.20 13.46 -22.85
N GLU A 90 -1.87 13.39 -22.94
CA GLU A 90 -0.92 14.33 -22.32
C GLU A 90 -1.19 15.76 -22.78
N ALA A 91 -1.16 16.01 -24.10
CA ALA A 91 -1.39 17.33 -24.69
C ALA A 91 -2.83 17.85 -24.47
N ALA A 92 -3.79 16.98 -24.15
CA ALA A 92 -5.13 17.40 -23.71
C ALA A 92 -5.11 17.81 -22.23
N GLN A 93 -4.45 17.03 -21.37
CA GLN A 93 -4.30 17.30 -19.94
C GLN A 93 -3.49 18.58 -19.70
N ASP A 94 -2.43 18.86 -20.48
CA ASP A 94 -1.66 20.11 -20.40
C ASP A 94 -2.54 21.35 -20.59
N ARG A 95 -3.50 21.29 -21.54
CA ARG A 95 -4.46 22.37 -21.79
C ARG A 95 -5.45 22.54 -20.63
N LEU A 96 -5.82 21.45 -19.95
CA LEU A 96 -6.67 21.50 -18.75
C LEU A 96 -5.92 22.12 -17.57
N LEU A 97 -4.64 21.76 -17.37
CA LEU A 97 -3.79 22.33 -16.32
C LEU A 97 -3.50 23.82 -16.55
N ALA A 98 -3.18 24.21 -17.80
CA ALA A 98 -3.00 25.61 -18.17
C ALA A 98 -4.28 26.44 -17.97
N ARG A 99 -5.45 25.87 -18.29
CA ARG A 99 -6.75 26.51 -18.01
C ARG A 99 -7.01 26.65 -16.51
N LEU A 100 -6.75 25.62 -15.73
CA LEU A 100 -6.87 25.68 -14.27
C LEU A 100 -5.95 26.74 -13.66
N ALA A 101 -4.71 26.87 -14.15
CA ALA A 101 -3.80 27.94 -13.73
C ALA A 101 -4.31 29.34 -14.07
N ALA A 102 -4.83 29.56 -15.28
CA ALA A 102 -5.46 30.83 -15.68
C ALA A 102 -6.72 31.15 -14.85
N ASP A 103 -7.47 30.12 -14.44
CA ASP A 103 -8.64 30.21 -13.55
C ASP A 103 -8.26 30.37 -12.05
N GLY A 104 -6.98 30.60 -11.71
CA GLY A 104 -6.49 30.79 -10.34
C GLY A 104 -6.35 29.49 -9.51
N ALA A 105 -6.54 28.33 -10.13
CA ALA A 105 -6.48 27.00 -9.54
C ALA A 105 -5.27 26.20 -10.08
N GLY A 106 -4.10 26.84 -10.17
CA GLY A 106 -2.88 26.22 -10.71
C GLY A 106 -2.42 25.02 -9.88
N LEU A 107 -2.20 23.89 -10.55
CA LEU A 107 -1.83 22.61 -9.92
C LEU A 107 -0.44 22.17 -10.38
N ALA A 108 0.37 21.67 -9.44
CA ALA A 108 1.64 20.99 -9.71
C ALA A 108 1.44 19.47 -9.50
N PRO A 109 1.45 18.64 -10.56
CA PRO A 109 1.31 17.19 -10.42
C PRO A 109 2.55 16.57 -9.76
N GLU A 110 2.35 15.74 -8.72
CA GLU A 110 3.35 14.76 -8.26
C GLU A 110 3.41 13.57 -9.22
N HIS A 111 2.25 13.16 -9.75
CA HIS A 111 2.13 12.11 -10.76
C HIS A 111 1.12 12.52 -11.85
N ARG A 112 1.37 12.04 -13.08
CA ARG A 112 0.45 12.18 -14.22
C ARG A 112 -0.02 10.81 -14.66
N TYR A 113 -1.30 10.71 -14.99
CA TYR A 113 -1.95 9.48 -15.46
C TYR A 113 -2.65 9.77 -16.79
N VAL A 114 -2.34 8.96 -17.80
CA VAL A 114 -2.84 9.11 -19.17
C VAL A 114 -3.10 7.77 -19.86
N ARG A 115 -2.48 6.68 -19.38
CA ARG A 115 -2.65 5.33 -19.91
C ARG A 115 -3.85 4.61 -19.30
N VAL A 116 -3.88 4.40 -17.98
CA VAL A 116 -4.91 3.61 -17.29
C VAL A 116 -6.17 4.40 -16.94
N LEU A 117 -6.02 5.69 -16.66
CA LEU A 117 -7.10 6.70 -16.60
C LEU A 117 -6.50 8.10 -16.84
N ASN A 118 -7.31 9.08 -17.21
CA ASN A 118 -6.83 10.45 -17.38
C ASN A 118 -6.98 11.24 -16.09
N ALA A 119 -5.87 11.46 -15.39
CA ALA A 119 -5.86 12.10 -14.09
C ALA A 119 -4.48 12.67 -13.74
N ILE A 120 -4.41 13.42 -12.65
CA ILE A 120 -3.16 13.74 -11.95
C ILE A 120 -3.31 13.41 -10.46
N ALA A 121 -2.18 13.19 -9.77
CA ALA A 121 -2.13 13.35 -8.32
C ALA A 121 -1.34 14.61 -7.98
N ALA A 122 -1.84 15.40 -7.04
CA ALA A 122 -1.23 16.66 -6.61
C ALA A 122 -1.54 16.96 -5.14
N ALA A 123 -0.70 17.79 -4.52
CA ALA A 123 -1.04 18.48 -3.29
C ALA A 123 -1.97 19.68 -3.60
N LEU A 124 -3.06 19.83 -2.84
CA LEU A 124 -4.07 20.89 -2.98
C LEU A 124 -4.24 21.67 -1.67
N ASP A 125 -4.40 23.00 -1.77
CA ASP A 125 -5.09 23.77 -0.73
C ASP A 125 -6.60 23.39 -0.78
N PRO A 126 -7.23 22.99 0.33
CA PRO A 126 -8.67 22.68 0.38
C PRO A 126 -9.59 23.77 -0.19
N ARG A 127 -9.17 25.04 -0.22
CA ARG A 127 -9.89 26.16 -0.85
C ARG A 127 -10.06 26.02 -2.36
N VAL A 128 -9.18 25.25 -3.02
CA VAL A 128 -9.21 25.00 -4.47
C VAL A 128 -10.21 23.89 -4.83
N LEU A 129 -10.54 23.00 -3.90
CA LEU A 129 -11.44 21.86 -4.13
C LEU A 129 -12.82 22.28 -4.68
N PRO A 130 -13.55 23.27 -4.11
CA PRO A 130 -14.85 23.71 -4.65
C PRO A 130 -14.75 24.45 -5.99
N VAL A 131 -13.54 24.83 -6.42
CA VAL A 131 -13.27 25.42 -7.74
C VAL A 131 -13.07 24.32 -8.78
N LEU A 132 -12.45 23.20 -8.40
CA LEU A 132 -12.22 22.01 -9.24
C LEU A 132 -13.52 21.22 -9.47
N GLU A 133 -14.27 20.93 -8.40
CA GLU A 133 -15.53 20.15 -8.46
C GLU A 133 -16.59 20.80 -9.36
N LYS A 134 -16.55 22.12 -9.54
CA LYS A 134 -17.46 22.87 -10.43
C LYS A 134 -17.03 22.86 -11.91
N ARG A 135 -15.87 22.31 -12.27
CA ARG A 135 -15.39 22.28 -13.67
C ARG A 135 -15.96 21.08 -14.40
N ARG A 136 -16.74 21.32 -15.47
CA ARG A 136 -17.31 20.27 -16.35
C ARG A 136 -16.29 19.31 -16.99
N PHE A 137 -14.99 19.62 -16.94
CA PHE A 137 -13.92 18.74 -17.43
C PHE A 137 -13.28 17.87 -16.34
N VAL A 138 -13.61 18.08 -15.07
CA VAL A 138 -13.26 17.18 -13.95
C VAL A 138 -14.37 16.14 -13.82
N ALA A 139 -13.98 14.86 -13.73
CA ALA A 139 -14.85 13.72 -13.48
C ALA A 139 -15.10 13.51 -11.98
N GLY A 140 -14.08 13.78 -11.16
CA GLY A 140 -14.12 13.70 -9.71
C GLY A 140 -12.77 14.04 -9.08
N VAL A 141 -12.79 14.34 -7.78
CA VAL A 141 -11.59 14.57 -6.97
C VAL A 141 -11.63 13.61 -5.78
N TYR A 142 -10.55 12.84 -5.59
CA TYR A 142 -10.50 11.75 -4.61
C TYR A 142 -9.29 11.94 -3.68
N PRO A 143 -9.45 11.92 -2.34
CA PRO A 143 -8.31 12.02 -1.44
C PRO A 143 -7.42 10.77 -1.57
N VAL A 144 -6.10 10.98 -1.58
CA VAL A 144 -5.12 9.88 -1.58
C VAL A 144 -5.23 9.09 -0.27
N ARG A 145 -5.19 7.77 -0.36
CA ARG A 145 -5.27 6.85 0.77
C ARG A 145 -4.03 5.96 0.86
N ALA A 146 -3.71 5.50 2.05
CA ALA A 146 -2.74 4.43 2.23
C ALA A 146 -3.33 3.08 1.76
N ALA A 147 -2.48 2.28 1.13
CA ALA A 147 -2.66 0.86 0.83
C ALA A 147 -1.47 0.09 1.44
N TYR A 148 -1.67 -1.17 1.81
CA TYR A 148 -0.66 -1.97 2.50
C TYR A 148 -0.42 -3.29 1.75
N PRO A 149 0.83 -3.78 1.66
CA PRO A 149 1.11 -5.12 1.14
C PRO A 149 0.32 -6.20 1.89
N ALA A 150 -0.09 -7.25 1.18
CA ALA A 150 -1.03 -8.27 1.65
C ALA A 150 -0.36 -9.31 2.57
N ALA A 151 0.09 -8.87 3.75
CA ALA A 151 0.70 -9.74 4.73
C ALA A 151 -0.31 -10.70 5.39
N VAL A 152 -0.08 -12.01 5.24
CA VAL A 152 -0.70 -13.04 6.09
C VAL A 152 0.04 -13.06 7.43
N SER A 153 -0.68 -13.06 8.56
CA SER A 153 -0.07 -13.30 9.87
C SER A 153 0.64 -14.66 9.87
N ARG A 154 1.91 -14.71 10.32
CA ARG A 154 2.72 -15.95 10.33
C ARG A 154 2.29 -16.97 11.42
N GLU A 155 1.04 -16.88 11.88
CA GLU A 155 0.43 -17.77 12.86
C GLU A 155 -0.29 -18.92 12.14
N GLY A 156 0.36 -20.09 12.06
CA GLY A 156 -0.34 -21.35 11.82
C GLY A 156 -0.49 -21.84 10.38
N LEU A 157 0.32 -21.36 9.43
CA LEU A 157 0.50 -22.05 8.14
C LEU A 157 1.72 -22.98 8.18
N PRO A 158 1.56 -24.29 8.44
CA PRO A 158 2.59 -25.27 8.14
C PRO A 158 2.75 -25.35 6.62
N VAL A 159 3.85 -24.79 6.09
CA VAL A 159 4.22 -24.97 4.70
C VAL A 159 4.86 -26.35 4.57
N ASP A 160 4.03 -27.35 4.30
CA ASP A 160 4.51 -28.64 3.81
C ASP A 160 5.17 -28.42 2.45
N LEU A 161 6.45 -28.80 2.33
CA LEU A 161 7.22 -28.63 1.10
C LEU A 161 7.04 -29.82 0.13
N ASP A 162 6.53 -30.95 0.62
CA ASP A 162 6.23 -32.14 -0.18
C ASP A 162 4.82 -32.05 -0.80
N ASP A 163 3.82 -31.54 -0.07
CA ASP A 163 2.47 -31.26 -0.59
C ASP A 163 2.31 -29.84 -1.19
N GLN A 164 3.31 -29.41 -1.98
CA GLN A 164 3.14 -28.21 -2.81
C GLN A 164 2.00 -28.43 -3.81
N PRO A 165 0.89 -27.65 -3.74
CA PRO A 165 -0.21 -27.81 -4.68
C PRO A 165 0.32 -27.52 -6.08
N ARG A 166 0.23 -28.53 -6.97
CA ARG A 166 0.90 -28.53 -8.28
C ARG A 166 0.17 -27.66 -9.31
N ILE A 167 0.01 -26.37 -8.98
CA ILE A 167 -0.54 -25.29 -9.81
C ILE A 167 0.49 -24.94 -10.90
N ALA A 168 0.71 -25.88 -11.81
CA ALA A 168 1.62 -25.76 -12.94
C ALA A 168 0.93 -26.32 -14.18
N ILE A 169 0.55 -25.43 -15.10
CA ILE A 169 -0.07 -25.82 -16.38
C ILE A 169 0.99 -26.63 -17.18
N PRO A 170 0.74 -27.91 -17.51
CA PRO A 170 1.76 -28.76 -18.13
C PRO A 170 2.38 -28.16 -19.40
N GLY A 171 3.71 -28.20 -19.48
CA GLY A 171 4.48 -27.60 -20.59
C GLY A 171 4.60 -26.07 -20.57
N LYS A 172 3.73 -25.34 -19.86
CA LYS A 172 3.81 -23.87 -19.73
C LYS A 172 4.72 -23.52 -18.54
N ARG A 173 5.65 -22.58 -18.76
CA ARG A 173 6.59 -22.06 -17.74
C ARG A 173 6.77 -20.54 -17.79
N GLY A 174 5.93 -19.83 -18.56
CA GLY A 174 6.01 -18.38 -18.73
C GLY A 174 7.06 -17.88 -19.73
N ARG A 175 7.66 -18.75 -20.58
CA ARG A 175 8.57 -18.26 -21.63
C ARG A 175 7.85 -17.21 -22.50
N ASP A 176 8.57 -16.13 -22.81
CA ASP A 176 8.11 -15.02 -23.65
C ASP A 176 6.92 -14.25 -23.03
N VAL A 177 6.78 -14.33 -21.70
CA VAL A 177 5.85 -13.56 -20.88
C VAL A 177 6.65 -12.67 -19.92
N GLU A 178 6.29 -11.38 -19.90
CA GLU A 178 6.74 -10.44 -18.89
C GLU A 178 5.68 -10.31 -17.78
N VAL A 179 6.13 -10.25 -16.52
CA VAL A 179 5.29 -10.07 -15.34
C VAL A 179 5.69 -8.76 -14.66
N ALA A 180 4.83 -7.74 -14.70
CA ALA A 180 5.01 -6.54 -13.89
C ALA A 180 4.60 -6.85 -12.43
N LEU A 181 5.54 -6.72 -11.49
CA LEU A 181 5.28 -6.91 -10.06
C LEU A 181 5.20 -5.55 -9.37
N LEU A 182 3.99 -5.12 -9.02
CA LEU A 182 3.72 -3.88 -8.28
C LEU A 182 3.70 -4.20 -6.77
N ASP A 183 4.81 -3.97 -6.09
CA ASP A 183 4.99 -4.36 -4.68
C ASP A 183 5.96 -3.40 -3.95
N THR A 184 6.61 -3.85 -2.87
CA THR A 184 7.86 -3.24 -2.37
C THR A 184 9.00 -3.43 -3.38
N GLY A 185 10.19 -2.90 -3.08
CA GLY A 185 11.36 -3.27 -3.85
C GLY A 185 11.66 -4.78 -3.76
N VAL A 186 12.43 -5.26 -4.75
CA VAL A 186 12.93 -6.64 -4.86
C VAL A 186 14.44 -6.66 -4.61
N ASP A 187 14.98 -7.69 -3.97
CA ASP A 187 16.44 -7.90 -3.96
C ASP A 187 16.90 -8.29 -5.37
N LEU A 188 17.43 -7.29 -6.10
CA LEU A 188 17.87 -7.44 -7.49
C LEU A 188 19.13 -8.31 -7.64
N THR A 189 19.81 -8.61 -6.53
CA THR A 189 21.01 -9.46 -6.47
C THR A 189 20.73 -10.89 -6.01
N HIS A 190 19.49 -11.19 -5.62
CA HIS A 190 19.12 -12.48 -5.04
C HIS A 190 19.33 -13.62 -6.06
N PRO A 191 20.16 -14.66 -5.78
CA PRO A 191 20.54 -15.67 -6.77
C PRO A 191 19.37 -16.44 -7.40
N TYR A 192 18.28 -16.63 -6.65
CA TYR A 192 17.05 -17.28 -7.12
C TYR A 192 16.22 -16.42 -8.11
N LEU A 193 16.54 -15.13 -8.25
CA LEU A 193 15.81 -14.15 -9.06
C LEU A 193 16.63 -13.54 -10.20
N VAL A 194 17.94 -13.36 -10.04
CA VAL A 194 18.77 -12.52 -10.91
C VAL A 194 18.60 -12.78 -12.42
N ASP A 195 18.54 -14.04 -12.85
CA ASP A 195 18.34 -14.42 -14.27
C ASP A 195 16.92 -14.16 -14.83
N ARG A 196 15.99 -13.66 -14.00
CA ARG A 196 14.59 -13.39 -14.33
C ARG A 196 14.25 -11.91 -14.36
N LEU A 197 15.06 -11.05 -13.75
CA LEU A 197 14.71 -9.64 -13.52
C LEU A 197 15.02 -8.77 -14.74
N LEU A 198 14.07 -7.88 -15.05
CA LEU A 198 14.23 -6.78 -15.99
C LEU A 198 14.57 -5.49 -15.23
N PRO A 199 15.07 -4.44 -15.90
CA PRO A 199 15.22 -3.11 -15.31
C PRO A 199 13.91 -2.62 -14.68
N GLY A 200 13.95 -2.41 -13.36
CA GLY A 200 12.79 -2.01 -12.58
C GLY A 200 12.54 -0.51 -12.52
N ILE A 201 11.40 -0.13 -11.95
CA ILE A 201 10.93 1.27 -11.82
C ILE A 201 10.63 1.55 -10.34
N ASP A 202 11.22 2.60 -9.75
CA ASP A 202 10.87 3.08 -8.41
C ASP A 202 9.86 4.24 -8.51
N VAL A 203 8.67 4.04 -7.94
CA VAL A 203 7.57 5.02 -7.89
C VAL A 203 7.53 5.73 -6.53
N VAL A 204 8.22 5.17 -5.52
CA VAL A 204 8.32 5.75 -4.18
C VAL A 204 9.49 6.74 -4.10
N ASP A 205 10.59 6.47 -4.82
CA ASP A 205 11.77 7.33 -4.91
C ASP A 205 12.16 7.62 -6.38
N PRO A 206 11.62 8.68 -7.02
CA PRO A 206 11.83 8.97 -8.43
C PRO A 206 13.29 9.28 -8.79
N GLY A 207 13.97 8.28 -9.37
CA GLY A 207 15.40 8.32 -9.68
C GLY A 207 16.15 7.11 -9.10
N GLY A 208 15.54 6.38 -8.17
CA GLY A 208 15.99 5.08 -7.71
C GLY A 208 15.65 3.93 -8.67
N ASP A 209 16.31 2.80 -8.45
CA ASP A 209 15.96 1.48 -8.99
C ASP A 209 14.91 0.78 -8.12
N ALA A 210 14.19 -0.22 -8.63
CA ALA A 210 13.17 -0.95 -7.85
C ALA A 210 13.75 -1.94 -6.80
N SER A 211 14.92 -1.66 -6.20
CA SER A 211 15.52 -2.55 -5.21
C SER A 211 14.90 -2.41 -3.81
N ALA A 212 14.87 -3.54 -3.09
CA ALA A 212 14.38 -3.63 -1.72
C ALA A 212 15.22 -2.74 -0.78
N ARG A 213 14.63 -1.66 -0.26
CA ARG A 213 15.35 -0.73 0.62
C ARG A 213 15.50 -1.27 2.05
N GLN A 214 16.59 -0.91 2.71
CA GLN A 214 16.74 -1.11 4.16
C GLN A 214 15.80 -0.16 4.92
N ASN A 215 15.30 -0.58 6.08
CA ASN A 215 14.64 0.32 7.01
C ASN A 215 15.62 1.43 7.44
N PRO A 216 15.24 2.72 7.37
CA PRO A 216 16.17 3.83 7.61
C PRO A 216 16.54 4.02 9.09
N THR A 217 15.81 3.41 10.03
CA THR A 217 16.10 3.46 11.48
C THR A 217 16.64 2.14 12.04
N GLU A 218 16.43 1.01 11.35
CA GLU A 218 16.76 -0.35 11.81
C GLU A 218 17.60 -1.13 10.79
N ARG A 219 18.91 -1.23 11.03
CA ARG A 219 19.85 -1.96 10.15
C ARG A 219 19.49 -3.45 10.04
N GLY A 220 19.53 -3.99 8.82
CA GLY A 220 19.25 -5.41 8.53
C GLY A 220 17.77 -5.73 8.28
N ARG A 221 16.87 -4.77 8.51
CA ARG A 221 15.43 -4.90 8.25
C ARG A 221 15.08 -4.37 6.86
N ALA A 222 15.46 -5.13 5.83
CA ALA A 222 15.05 -4.86 4.45
C ALA A 222 13.52 -4.91 4.26
N GLU A 223 13.03 -4.24 3.21
CA GLU A 223 11.83 -4.63 2.47
C GLU A 223 11.97 -6.10 2.03
N ARG A 224 10.88 -6.90 2.13
CA ARG A 224 10.92 -8.36 1.87
C ARG A 224 9.78 -8.87 1.00
N HIS A 225 8.59 -8.28 1.12
CA HIS A 225 7.37 -8.76 0.47
C HIS A 225 7.54 -8.89 -1.06
N GLY A 226 8.07 -7.87 -1.74
CA GLY A 226 8.35 -7.92 -3.18
C GLY A 226 9.32 -9.05 -3.57
N THR A 227 10.38 -9.27 -2.80
CA THR A 227 11.33 -10.39 -3.02
C THR A 227 10.68 -11.75 -2.81
N GLU A 228 9.87 -11.90 -1.75
CA GLU A 228 9.11 -13.12 -1.46
C GLU A 228 8.10 -13.42 -2.58
N MET A 229 7.35 -12.42 -3.04
CA MET A 229 6.39 -12.52 -4.15
C MET A 229 7.08 -12.80 -5.50
N ALA A 230 8.22 -12.17 -5.79
CA ALA A 230 9.01 -12.47 -6.99
C ALA A 230 9.52 -13.93 -6.98
N GLY A 231 9.91 -14.45 -5.81
CA GLY A 231 10.33 -15.83 -5.62
C GLY A 231 9.22 -16.84 -5.92
N ILE A 232 7.99 -16.54 -5.50
CA ILE A 232 6.79 -17.33 -5.83
C ILE A 232 6.45 -17.24 -7.32
N ALA A 233 6.54 -16.05 -7.91
CA ALA A 233 6.15 -15.80 -9.30
C ALA A 233 7.10 -16.47 -10.31
N VAL A 234 8.40 -16.14 -10.27
CA VAL A 234 9.36 -16.47 -11.36
C VAL A 234 10.64 -17.16 -10.90
N GLY A 235 10.83 -17.37 -9.59
CA GLY A 235 12.09 -17.86 -9.03
C GLY A 235 12.63 -19.12 -9.72
N SER A 236 13.95 -19.20 -9.90
CA SER A 236 14.59 -20.27 -10.68
C SER A 236 15.95 -20.67 -10.12
N GLY A 237 16.30 -21.94 -10.22
CA GLY A 237 17.62 -22.44 -9.77
C GLY A 237 17.76 -22.58 -8.25
N GLY A 238 16.65 -22.73 -7.52
CA GLY A 238 16.69 -22.99 -6.09
C GLY A 238 17.19 -24.41 -5.75
N PRO A 239 17.56 -24.67 -4.48
CA PRO A 239 17.94 -26.00 -4.01
C PRO A 239 16.83 -27.02 -4.28
N ASP A 240 17.21 -28.29 -4.47
CA ASP A 240 16.29 -29.42 -4.66
C ASP A 240 15.26 -29.25 -5.80
N GLY A 241 15.57 -28.38 -6.77
CA GLY A 241 14.70 -28.06 -7.91
C GLY A 241 13.58 -27.06 -7.61
N LEU A 242 13.66 -26.37 -6.47
CA LEU A 242 12.77 -25.27 -6.08
C LEU A 242 12.74 -24.17 -7.16
N ARG A 243 11.52 -23.70 -7.44
CA ARG A 243 11.21 -22.75 -8.50
C ARG A 243 9.82 -22.13 -8.27
N GLY A 244 9.61 -20.92 -8.76
CA GLY A 244 8.31 -20.27 -8.82
C GLY A 244 7.37 -20.90 -9.86
N ILE A 245 6.17 -20.34 -9.96
CA ILE A 245 5.08 -20.82 -10.83
C ILE A 245 5.44 -20.69 -12.32
N ALA A 246 6.08 -19.58 -12.71
CA ALA A 246 6.46 -19.24 -14.08
C ALA A 246 7.99 -19.06 -14.23
N PRO A 247 8.81 -20.11 -14.04
CA PRO A 247 10.27 -20.01 -13.89
C PRO A 247 11.05 -19.81 -15.21
N ARG A 248 10.35 -19.40 -16.28
CA ARG A 248 10.91 -18.94 -17.55
C ARG A 248 10.29 -17.61 -18.01
N ALA A 249 9.43 -16.99 -17.20
CA ALA A 249 9.03 -15.61 -17.39
C ALA A 249 10.15 -14.65 -17.01
N SER A 250 10.06 -13.44 -17.53
CA SER A 250 10.79 -12.28 -17.05
C SER A 250 9.89 -11.48 -16.11
N LEU A 251 10.47 -10.82 -15.10
CA LEU A 251 9.74 -10.02 -14.13
C LEU A 251 10.30 -8.59 -14.12
N ARG A 252 9.43 -7.60 -14.30
CA ARG A 252 9.76 -6.17 -14.09
C ARG A 252 9.30 -5.76 -12.69
N PRO A 253 10.21 -5.49 -11.75
CA PRO A 253 9.84 -5.00 -10.43
C PRO A 253 9.44 -3.51 -10.53
N ILE A 254 8.28 -3.16 -10.00
CA ILE A 254 7.76 -1.80 -9.95
C ILE A 254 7.47 -1.48 -8.47
N ARG A 255 8.39 -0.75 -7.84
CA ARG A 255 8.34 -0.44 -6.41
C ARG A 255 7.31 0.68 -6.17
N ILE A 256 6.11 0.29 -5.75
CA ILE A 256 4.99 1.18 -5.38
C ILE A 256 4.80 1.30 -3.85
N ALA A 257 5.37 0.37 -3.11
CA ALA A 257 5.34 0.32 -1.65
C ALA A 257 6.76 0.40 -1.09
N GLY A 258 6.89 0.79 0.17
CA GLY A 258 8.19 0.76 0.85
C GLY A 258 8.19 1.47 2.18
N TRP A 259 9.37 1.58 2.79
CA TRP A 259 9.57 2.40 3.98
C TRP A 259 9.28 3.88 3.66
N GLN A 260 8.17 4.38 4.20
CA GLN A 260 7.73 5.77 4.06
C GLN A 260 7.43 6.36 5.45
N PRO A 261 7.57 7.69 5.66
CA PRO A 261 7.23 8.33 6.93
C PRO A 261 5.76 8.12 7.31
N ASP A 262 5.47 7.91 8.58
CA ASP A 262 4.10 7.74 9.09
C ASP A 262 3.62 8.88 9.99
N GLY A 263 2.31 8.86 10.29
CA GLY A 263 1.66 9.91 11.08
C GLY A 263 2.05 9.98 12.55
N ALA A 264 2.91 9.08 13.05
CA ALA A 264 3.48 9.13 14.39
C ALA A 264 4.91 9.71 14.40
N GLY A 265 5.43 10.12 13.24
CA GLY A 265 6.84 10.54 13.08
C GLY A 265 7.81 9.36 12.96
N GLY A 266 7.31 8.14 12.79
CA GLY A 266 8.10 6.95 12.51
C GLY A 266 8.20 6.65 11.01
N VAL A 267 8.57 5.41 10.70
CA VAL A 267 8.54 4.86 9.34
C VAL A 267 7.79 3.54 9.30
N SER A 268 6.94 3.38 8.30
CA SER A 268 6.09 2.21 8.09
C SER A 268 6.18 1.73 6.64
N VAL A 269 5.99 0.43 6.39
CA VAL A 269 5.86 -0.07 5.01
C VAL A 269 4.43 0.13 4.52
N TYR A 270 4.24 1.01 3.55
CA TYR A 270 2.97 1.21 2.86
C TYR A 270 3.17 1.70 1.42
N ALA A 271 2.09 1.65 0.64
CA ALA A 271 1.92 2.31 -0.65
C ALA A 271 0.84 3.38 -0.53
N ARG A 272 0.81 4.33 -1.46
CA ARG A 272 -0.30 5.28 -1.61
C ARG A 272 -1.17 4.92 -2.82
N THR A 273 -2.43 5.34 -2.85
CA THR A 273 -3.32 5.12 -4.02
C THR A 273 -2.84 5.81 -5.29
N ASP A 274 -2.11 6.93 -5.18
CA ASP A 274 -1.48 7.61 -6.31
C ASP A 274 -0.22 6.86 -6.79
N GLN A 275 0.63 6.37 -5.89
CA GLN A 275 1.75 5.46 -6.21
C GLN A 275 1.26 4.17 -6.89
N LEU A 276 0.13 3.59 -6.44
CA LEU A 276 -0.51 2.43 -7.08
C LEU A 276 -0.90 2.71 -8.54
N ILE A 277 -1.52 3.86 -8.83
CA ILE A 277 -1.91 4.22 -10.20
C ILE A 277 -0.67 4.53 -11.05
N ALA A 278 0.36 5.17 -10.49
CA ALA A 278 1.63 5.40 -11.19
C ALA A 278 2.36 4.09 -11.53
N GLY A 279 2.32 3.08 -10.66
CA GLY A 279 2.80 1.73 -10.98
C GLY A 279 1.97 1.05 -12.07
N LEU A 280 0.65 1.27 -12.10
CA LEU A 280 -0.24 0.75 -13.14
C LEU A 280 -0.03 1.44 -14.50
N GLU A 281 0.25 2.75 -14.54
CA GLU A 281 0.73 3.44 -15.76
C GLU A 281 2.02 2.80 -16.29
N ALA A 282 3.01 2.62 -15.41
CA ALA A 282 4.32 2.08 -15.76
C ALA A 282 4.24 0.64 -16.27
N ALA A 283 3.33 -0.17 -15.72
CA ALA A 283 3.08 -1.55 -16.15
C ALA A 283 2.39 -1.70 -17.51
N VAL A 284 1.87 -0.60 -18.09
CA VAL A 284 1.21 -0.61 -19.41
C VAL A 284 1.85 0.38 -20.40
N ASP A 285 3.08 0.82 -20.15
CA ASP A 285 3.81 1.70 -21.07
C ASP A 285 4.27 0.93 -22.32
N PRO A 286 3.93 1.35 -23.56
CA PRO A 286 4.41 0.71 -24.78
C PRO A 286 5.90 1.02 -25.11
N ASN A 287 6.76 1.29 -24.11
CA ASN A 287 8.16 1.71 -24.28
C ASN A 287 9.09 0.95 -23.31
#